data_AF-Q8VXG2-F1
#
_entry.id   AF-Q8VXG2-F1
#
_cell.length_a   1.000
_cell.length_b   1.000
_cell.length_c   1.000
_cell.angle_alpha   90.00
_cell.angle_beta   90.00
_cell.angle_gamma   90.00
#
_symmetry.space_group_name_H-M   'P 1'
#
loop_
_entity.id
_entity.type
_entity.pdbx_description
1 polymer ?
#
loop_
_entity_poly.entity_id
_entity_poly.type
_entity_poly.pdbx_seq_one_letter_code
_entity_poly.pdbx_strand_id
1 'polypeptide(L)'
;SDSGKDAGRLSAAWQLYKTQEELVKVAKEYGVKLTMFHGRGGTVGRGGGPTHLAILSQPPDTIMGSLRVTVQGEVIEQSFGEELLCFKTLQRYTAATLEHGMKLPFSPKPEWRALMDEMAVVATNEYRSIVFQEPRFVEYFRSATPELEYGRMNIGSRPSKRKPSGGIESLRAIPWIFAWTQTRFHLPVWLGFGAAFKHVIQKDLKNLNMLREMYNEWPFFRVTIDLIEMVFTKGSPGIATLYDKLLVSPELLPFGEQLRAKYEEAKRLLLKVAGHKELLEGDPYLKQRLRLRYPYITTLNVCQAYTLKRIRDPSYHPTAKPHLPTEIMNYEAAELVKLNPTSEYAPGLEDTLILTMKGIAA
;
A
#
# COMPACT_ATOMS: atom_id res chain seq x y z
N SER A 1 -0.14 -3.20 -8.69
CA SER A 1 -1.28 -2.69 -7.89
C SER A 1 -2.64 -2.99 -8.52
N ASP A 2 -2.74 -3.01 -9.84
CA ASP A 2 -4.01 -3.22 -10.55
C ASP A 2 -4.68 -4.55 -10.22
N SER A 3 -3.97 -5.68 -10.32
CA SER A 3 -4.51 -7.00 -9.95
C SER A 3 -4.90 -7.09 -8.47
N GLY A 4 -4.16 -6.40 -7.59
CA GLY A 4 -4.47 -6.35 -6.16
C GLY A 4 -5.75 -5.57 -5.86
N LYS A 5 -6.13 -4.60 -6.70
CA LYS A 5 -7.41 -3.89 -6.61
C LYS A 5 -8.60 -4.78 -7.01
N ASP A 6 -8.37 -5.77 -7.88
CA ASP A 6 -9.42 -6.64 -8.38
C ASP A 6 -9.76 -7.79 -7.42
N ALA A 7 -8.73 -8.41 -6.84
CA ALA A 7 -8.89 -9.68 -6.12
C ALA A 7 -8.18 -9.75 -4.77
N GLY A 8 -7.65 -8.63 -4.27
CA GLY A 8 -6.81 -8.59 -3.08
C GLY A 8 -5.35 -8.93 -3.37
N ARG A 9 -4.45 -8.48 -2.49
CA ARG A 9 -3.00 -8.50 -2.76
C ARG A 9 -2.40 -9.91 -2.73
N LEU A 10 -2.86 -10.79 -1.84
CA LEU A 10 -2.36 -12.16 -1.74
C LEU A 10 -2.62 -12.94 -3.04
N SER A 11 -3.87 -12.98 -3.47
CA SER A 11 -4.30 -13.70 -4.67
C SER A 11 -3.65 -13.13 -5.93
N ALA A 12 -3.52 -11.79 -6.01
CA ALA A 12 -2.81 -11.14 -7.09
C ALA A 12 -1.32 -11.55 -7.16
N ALA A 13 -0.63 -11.60 -6.01
CA ALA A 13 0.78 -12.00 -5.99
C ALA A 13 0.95 -13.48 -6.39
N TRP A 14 0.09 -14.36 -5.88
CA TRP A 14 0.15 -15.78 -6.22
C TRP A 14 -0.15 -16.05 -7.69
N GLN A 15 -1.21 -15.43 -8.23
CA GLN A 15 -1.55 -15.59 -9.63
C GLN A 15 -0.47 -15.03 -10.55
N LEU A 16 0.19 -13.92 -10.17
CA LEU A 16 1.34 -13.38 -10.90
C LEU A 16 2.54 -14.33 -10.88
N TYR A 17 2.81 -15.02 -9.78
CA TYR A 17 3.88 -16.02 -9.71
C TYR A 17 3.62 -17.17 -10.71
N LYS A 18 2.44 -17.79 -10.62
CA LYS A 18 2.04 -18.89 -11.53
C LYS A 18 2.04 -18.47 -12.99
N THR A 19 1.50 -17.28 -13.29
CA THR A 19 1.44 -16.77 -14.67
C THR A 19 2.84 -16.59 -15.27
N GLN A 20 3.80 -16.10 -14.48
CA GLN A 20 5.18 -15.96 -14.95
C GLN A 20 5.84 -17.32 -15.23
N GLU A 21 5.59 -18.33 -14.40
CA GLU A 21 6.08 -19.70 -14.64
C GLU A 21 5.54 -20.28 -15.95
N GLU A 22 4.24 -20.14 -16.21
CA GLU A 22 3.63 -20.66 -17.44
C GLU A 22 4.10 -19.89 -18.68
N LEU A 23 4.20 -18.57 -18.61
CA LEU A 23 4.72 -17.75 -19.73
C LEU A 23 6.16 -18.12 -20.10
N VAL A 24 7.01 -18.44 -19.11
CA VAL A 24 8.38 -18.88 -19.36
C VAL A 24 8.42 -20.24 -20.04
N LYS A 25 7.56 -21.19 -19.64
CA LYS A 25 7.48 -22.50 -20.29
C LYS A 25 7.12 -22.36 -21.77
N VAL A 26 6.09 -21.57 -22.07
CA VAL A 26 5.67 -21.29 -23.46
C VAL A 26 6.78 -20.57 -24.22
N ALA A 27 7.40 -19.54 -23.65
CA ALA A 27 8.48 -18.82 -24.32
C ALA A 27 9.66 -19.74 -24.68
N LYS A 28 10.02 -20.68 -23.79
CA LYS A 28 11.06 -21.68 -24.03
C LYS A 28 10.68 -22.64 -25.17
N GLU A 29 9.45 -23.13 -25.19
CA GLU A 29 8.93 -24.03 -26.24
C GLU A 29 9.10 -23.41 -27.64
N TYR A 30 8.85 -22.10 -27.76
CA TYR A 30 8.93 -21.37 -29.02
C TYR A 30 10.28 -20.67 -29.27
N GLY A 31 11.29 -20.88 -28.42
CA GLY A 31 12.61 -20.23 -28.57
C GLY A 31 12.58 -18.70 -28.47
N VAL A 32 11.61 -18.13 -27.75
CA VAL A 32 11.45 -16.68 -27.57
C VAL A 32 12.14 -16.22 -26.29
N LYS A 33 12.98 -15.18 -26.39
CA LYS A 33 13.53 -14.51 -25.21
C LYS A 33 12.48 -13.56 -24.61
N LEU A 34 11.84 -14.00 -23.53
CA LEU A 34 10.84 -13.24 -22.81
C LEU A 34 11.47 -12.24 -21.82
N THR A 35 11.02 -10.99 -21.83
CA THR A 35 11.39 -9.97 -20.82
C THR A 35 10.14 -9.52 -20.07
N MET A 36 10.11 -9.76 -18.76
CA MET A 36 9.03 -9.27 -17.90
C MET A 36 9.24 -7.79 -17.58
N PHE A 37 8.21 -6.97 -17.82
CA PHE A 37 8.19 -5.58 -17.35
C PHE A 37 7.38 -5.46 -16.06
N HIS A 38 8.07 -5.29 -14.93
CA HIS A 38 7.43 -5.15 -13.63
C HIS A 38 6.85 -3.74 -13.44
N GLY A 39 5.52 -3.67 -13.35
CA GLY A 39 4.77 -2.45 -13.07
C GLY A 39 4.86 -2.00 -11.60
N ARG A 40 4.09 -0.96 -11.26
CA ARG A 40 4.11 -0.35 -9.93
C ARG A 40 3.52 -1.21 -8.80
N GLY A 41 4.02 -0.95 -7.59
CA GLY A 41 3.53 -1.56 -6.35
C GLY A 41 3.93 -3.02 -6.14
N GLY A 42 4.77 -3.59 -7.00
CA GLY A 42 5.42 -4.88 -6.74
C GLY A 42 6.48 -4.77 -5.65
N THR A 43 6.91 -5.89 -5.08
CA THR A 43 8.07 -5.96 -4.16
C THR A 43 9.35 -5.44 -4.83
N VAL A 44 9.49 -5.70 -6.14
CA VAL A 44 10.64 -5.30 -6.98
C VAL A 44 10.74 -3.77 -7.19
N GLY A 45 9.63 -3.02 -7.09
CA GLY A 45 9.61 -1.57 -7.38
C GLY A 45 9.93 -0.66 -6.19
N ARG A 46 10.34 -1.21 -5.04
CA ARG A 46 10.38 -0.48 -3.77
C ARG A 46 11.69 0.23 -3.44
N GLY A 47 12.73 0.10 -4.27
CA GLY A 47 14.05 0.67 -4.00
C GLY A 47 14.67 0.16 -2.69
N GLY A 48 15.96 0.40 -2.46
CA GLY A 48 16.66 -0.07 -1.26
C GLY A 48 16.84 -1.60 -1.15
N GLY A 49 17.30 -2.05 0.03
CA GLY A 49 17.66 -3.45 0.35
C GLY A 49 16.61 -4.53 0.03
N PRO A 50 15.31 -4.32 0.30
CA PRO A 50 14.26 -5.32 0.01
C PRO A 50 14.13 -5.68 -1.48
N THR A 51 14.56 -4.80 -2.37
CA THR A 51 14.48 -5.03 -3.82
C THR A 51 15.42 -6.15 -4.27
N HIS A 52 16.57 -6.32 -3.59
CA HIS A 52 17.53 -7.38 -3.93
C HIS A 52 16.88 -8.76 -3.75
N LEU A 53 16.33 -9.04 -2.57
CA LEU A 53 15.64 -10.30 -2.30
C LEU A 53 14.37 -10.47 -3.15
N ALA A 54 13.67 -9.38 -3.46
CA ALA A 54 12.50 -9.42 -4.34
C ALA A 54 12.82 -9.87 -5.77
N ILE A 55 13.99 -9.47 -6.31
CA ILE A 55 14.48 -9.95 -7.61
C ILE A 55 14.86 -11.43 -7.51
N LEU A 56 15.61 -11.81 -6.47
CA LEU A 56 15.98 -13.23 -6.25
C LEU A 56 14.76 -14.14 -6.03
N SER A 57 13.63 -13.58 -5.59
CA SER A 57 12.39 -14.33 -5.37
C SER A 57 11.53 -14.57 -6.60
N GLN A 58 11.89 -14.00 -7.76
CA GLN A 58 11.15 -14.26 -8.99
C GLN A 58 11.22 -15.76 -9.37
N PRO A 59 10.20 -16.30 -10.05
CA PRO A 59 10.24 -17.71 -10.46
C PRO A 59 11.48 -18.06 -11.30
N PRO A 60 11.88 -19.34 -11.33
CA PRO A 60 12.94 -19.83 -12.21
C PRO A 60 12.82 -19.33 -13.66
N ASP A 61 13.96 -18.92 -14.23
CA ASP A 61 14.11 -18.57 -15.64
C ASP A 61 13.26 -17.39 -16.16
N THR A 62 12.68 -16.57 -15.28
CA THR A 62 11.85 -15.42 -15.69
C THR A 62 12.65 -14.16 -16.02
N ILE A 63 13.93 -14.08 -15.63
CA ILE A 63 14.77 -12.88 -15.81
C ILE A 63 15.80 -13.08 -16.93
N MET A 64 16.58 -14.17 -16.89
CA MET A 64 17.56 -14.54 -17.94
C MET A 64 18.40 -13.35 -18.46
N GLY A 65 18.94 -12.56 -17.52
CA GLY A 65 19.79 -11.40 -17.80
C GLY A 65 19.07 -10.16 -18.35
N SER A 66 17.74 -10.14 -18.41
CA SER A 66 16.95 -9.01 -18.90
C SER A 66 15.85 -8.64 -17.91
N LEU A 67 16.09 -7.59 -17.11
CA LEU A 67 15.14 -7.08 -16.13
C LEU A 67 14.66 -5.68 -16.52
N ARG A 68 13.34 -5.47 -16.53
CA ARG A 68 12.73 -4.14 -16.66
C ARG A 68 11.82 -3.87 -15.48
N VAL A 69 12.07 -2.79 -14.73
CA VAL A 69 11.35 -2.45 -13.51
C VAL A 69 10.91 -1.00 -13.54
N THR A 70 9.70 -0.73 -13.07
CA THR A 70 9.20 0.62 -12.86
C THR A 70 9.79 1.20 -11.57
N VAL A 71 10.57 2.28 -11.66
CA VAL A 71 10.90 3.12 -10.49
C VAL A 71 9.72 4.05 -10.24
N GLN A 72 9.11 3.96 -9.06
CA GLN A 72 8.00 4.83 -8.70
C GLN A 72 8.48 6.20 -8.24
N GLY A 73 7.73 7.25 -8.56
CA GLY A 73 8.06 8.63 -8.18
C GLY A 73 8.24 8.80 -6.67
N GLU A 74 7.45 8.12 -5.85
CA GLU A 74 7.58 8.17 -4.38
C GLU A 74 8.87 7.53 -3.82
N VAL A 75 9.66 6.84 -4.65
CA VAL A 75 10.94 6.21 -4.25
C VAL A 75 12.13 6.76 -5.04
N ILE A 76 11.91 7.72 -5.96
CA ILE A 76 12.97 8.23 -6.83
C ILE A 76 14.09 8.88 -6.01
N GLU A 77 13.71 9.74 -5.06
CA GLU A 77 14.62 10.45 -4.17
C GLU A 77 15.41 9.47 -3.29
N GLN A 78 14.73 8.51 -2.66
CA GLN A 78 15.40 7.49 -1.83
C GLN A 78 16.41 6.65 -2.64
N SER A 79 16.14 6.44 -3.93
CA SER A 79 16.94 5.55 -4.77
C SER A 79 18.11 6.26 -5.44
N PHE A 80 17.95 7.54 -5.79
CA PHE A 80 18.86 8.27 -6.69
C PHE A 80 19.20 9.70 -6.24
N GLY A 81 18.60 10.22 -5.17
CA GLY A 81 18.80 11.61 -4.70
C GLY A 81 20.15 11.87 -4.05
N GLU A 82 20.86 10.82 -3.61
CA GLU A 82 22.19 10.91 -3.02
C GLU A 82 23.15 9.96 -3.75
N GLU A 83 24.40 10.39 -3.96
CA GLU A 83 25.37 9.71 -4.84
C GLU A 83 25.67 8.26 -4.41
N LEU A 84 25.94 8.04 -3.12
CA LEU A 84 26.24 6.71 -2.60
C LEU A 84 25.01 5.79 -2.64
N LEU A 85 23.81 6.33 -2.37
CA LEU A 85 22.55 5.59 -2.50
C LEU A 85 22.22 5.24 -3.95
N CYS A 86 22.49 6.15 -4.88
CA CYS A 86 22.39 5.92 -6.33
C CYS A 86 23.28 4.75 -6.74
N PHE A 87 24.57 4.79 -6.37
CA PHE A 87 25.51 3.71 -6.64
C PHE A 87 25.02 2.37 -6.07
N LYS A 88 24.62 2.35 -4.79
CA LYS A 88 24.06 1.15 -4.14
C LYS A 88 22.78 0.65 -4.81
N THR A 89 22.00 1.55 -5.43
CA THR A 89 20.82 1.20 -6.21
C THR A 89 21.19 0.49 -7.48
N LEU A 90 22.10 1.04 -8.27
CA LEU A 90 22.56 0.39 -9.50
C LEU A 90 23.23 -0.95 -9.18
N GLN A 91 24.08 -1.00 -8.16
CA GLN A 91 24.76 -2.22 -7.72
C GLN A 91 23.78 -3.36 -7.40
N ARG A 92 22.73 -3.09 -6.59
CA ARG A 92 21.81 -4.16 -6.15
C ARG A 92 20.97 -4.72 -7.30
N TYR A 93 20.55 -3.88 -8.25
CA TYR A 93 19.81 -4.33 -9.43
C TYR A 93 20.68 -5.22 -10.31
N THR A 94 21.92 -4.81 -10.59
CA THR A 94 22.88 -5.58 -11.37
C THR A 94 23.19 -6.92 -10.71
N ALA A 95 23.54 -6.91 -9.41
CA ALA A 95 23.91 -8.12 -8.68
C ALA A 95 22.76 -9.13 -8.60
N ALA A 96 21.56 -8.71 -8.19
CA ALA A 96 20.43 -9.63 -8.02
C ALA A 96 19.94 -10.20 -9.36
N THR A 97 19.99 -9.41 -10.44
CA THR A 97 19.63 -9.87 -11.80
C THR A 97 20.62 -10.94 -12.29
N LEU A 98 21.92 -10.73 -12.03
CA LEU A 98 22.96 -11.67 -12.39
C LEU A 98 22.84 -12.98 -11.59
N GLU A 99 22.72 -12.88 -10.27
CA GLU A 99 22.62 -14.04 -9.38
C GLU A 99 21.39 -14.90 -9.69
N HIS A 100 20.22 -14.27 -9.92
CA HIS A 100 19.00 -14.98 -10.27
C HIS A 100 19.15 -15.83 -11.55
N GLY A 101 19.87 -15.33 -12.55
CA GLY A 101 20.10 -16.05 -13.80
C GLY A 101 21.13 -17.18 -13.72
N MET A 102 21.98 -17.19 -12.69
CA MET A 102 23.06 -18.19 -12.53
C MET A 102 22.66 -19.31 -11.56
N LYS A 103 21.85 -18.98 -10.55
CA LYS A 103 21.45 -19.91 -9.50
C LYS A 103 20.07 -20.44 -9.80
N LEU A 104 19.91 -21.76 -9.82
CA LEU A 104 18.60 -22.40 -9.92
C LEU A 104 17.71 -21.89 -8.77
N PRO A 105 16.60 -21.19 -9.05
CA PRO A 105 15.76 -20.70 -7.99
C PRO A 105 15.00 -21.86 -7.34
N PHE A 106 14.74 -21.70 -6.05
CA PHE A 106 13.98 -22.67 -5.28
C PHE A 106 12.59 -22.90 -5.90
N SER A 107 12.24 -24.15 -6.19
CA SER A 107 10.89 -24.53 -6.63
C SER A 107 10.00 -24.81 -5.42
N PRO A 108 8.81 -24.17 -5.31
CA PRO A 108 7.92 -24.40 -4.18
C PRO A 108 7.45 -25.86 -4.12
N LYS A 109 7.45 -26.41 -2.90
CA LYS A 109 6.94 -27.76 -2.62
C LYS A 109 5.45 -27.87 -3.02
N PRO A 110 4.96 -29.04 -3.47
CA PRO A 110 3.56 -29.21 -3.90
C PRO A 110 2.53 -28.76 -2.85
N GLU A 111 2.78 -29.07 -1.58
CA GLU A 111 1.94 -28.67 -0.45
C GLU A 111 1.90 -27.15 -0.26
N TRP A 112 2.97 -26.42 -0.55
CA TRP A 112 3.00 -24.95 -0.48
C TRP A 112 2.15 -24.34 -1.59
N ARG A 113 2.19 -24.92 -2.80
CA ARG A 113 1.34 -24.49 -3.91
C ARG A 113 -0.14 -24.72 -3.59
N ALA A 114 -0.48 -25.91 -3.10
CA ALA A 114 -1.84 -26.26 -2.72
C ALA A 114 -2.39 -25.32 -1.63
N LEU A 115 -1.57 -25.01 -0.62
CA LEU A 115 -1.94 -24.06 0.43
C LEU A 115 -2.18 -22.65 -0.12
N MET A 116 -1.30 -22.17 -1.02
CA MET A 116 -1.46 -20.87 -1.67
C MET A 116 -2.70 -20.79 -2.57
N ASP A 117 -3.03 -21.87 -3.29
CA ASP A 117 -4.24 -21.96 -4.11
C ASP A 117 -5.51 -21.83 -3.25
N GLU A 118 -5.56 -22.54 -2.13
CA GLU A 118 -6.67 -22.45 -1.17
C GLU A 118 -6.78 -21.05 -0.54
N MET A 119 -5.65 -20.50 -0.06
CA MET A 119 -5.61 -19.17 0.54
C MET A 119 -6.04 -18.07 -0.43
N ALA A 120 -5.68 -18.19 -1.72
CA ALA A 120 -6.03 -17.21 -2.73
C ALA A 120 -7.55 -17.11 -2.94
N VAL A 121 -8.27 -18.23 -2.93
CA VAL A 121 -9.73 -18.24 -3.06
C VAL A 121 -10.38 -17.51 -1.89
N VAL A 122 -9.98 -17.86 -0.66
CA VAL A 122 -10.54 -17.24 0.57
C VAL A 122 -10.22 -15.75 0.64
N ALA A 123 -8.98 -15.36 0.35
CA ALA A 123 -8.59 -13.94 0.34
C ALA A 123 -9.37 -13.13 -0.70
N THR A 124 -9.58 -13.67 -1.89
CA THR A 124 -10.38 -13.00 -2.93
C THR A 124 -11.83 -12.86 -2.52
N ASN A 125 -12.42 -13.89 -1.91
CA ASN A 125 -13.81 -13.84 -1.46
C ASN A 125 -14.00 -12.79 -0.35
N GLU A 126 -13.12 -12.73 0.66
CA GLU A 126 -13.19 -11.68 1.69
C GLU A 126 -12.93 -10.29 1.12
N TYR A 127 -11.95 -10.15 0.22
CA TYR A 127 -11.66 -8.86 -0.40
C TYR A 127 -12.87 -8.35 -1.20
N ARG A 128 -13.43 -9.20 -2.06
CA ARG A 128 -14.55 -8.81 -2.92
C ARG A 128 -15.85 -8.63 -2.17
N SER A 129 -16.08 -9.38 -1.08
CA SER A 129 -17.27 -9.18 -0.26
C SER A 129 -17.32 -7.78 0.33
N ILE A 130 -16.18 -7.24 0.75
CA ILE A 130 -16.08 -5.89 1.30
C ILE A 130 -16.02 -4.82 0.21
N VAL A 131 -15.21 -5.01 -0.83
CA VAL A 131 -14.89 -3.92 -1.78
C VAL A 131 -15.94 -3.77 -2.87
N PHE A 132 -16.60 -4.87 -3.27
CA PHE A 132 -17.52 -4.88 -4.41
C PHE A 132 -18.94 -5.32 -4.06
N GLN A 133 -19.13 -6.17 -3.05
CA GLN A 133 -20.46 -6.70 -2.71
C GLN A 133 -21.16 -5.90 -1.60
N GLU A 134 -20.41 -5.29 -0.68
CA GLU A 134 -20.95 -4.43 0.38
C GLU A 134 -21.51 -3.13 -0.24
N PRO A 135 -22.84 -2.91 -0.23
CA PRO A 135 -23.46 -1.80 -0.96
C PRO A 135 -22.99 -0.42 -0.49
N ARG A 136 -22.69 -0.28 0.81
CA ARG A 136 -22.27 1.01 1.39
C ARG A 136 -20.76 1.22 1.40
N PHE A 137 -19.97 0.31 0.80
CA PHE A 137 -18.52 0.44 0.80
C PHE A 137 -18.03 1.73 0.14
N VAL A 138 -18.61 2.10 -1.00
CA VAL A 138 -18.20 3.30 -1.75
C VAL A 138 -18.54 4.58 -0.98
N GLU A 139 -19.67 4.60 -0.27
CA GLU A 139 -20.07 5.69 0.63
C GLU A 139 -19.04 5.84 1.76
N TYR A 140 -18.75 4.74 2.46
CA TYR A 140 -17.74 4.71 3.52
C TYR A 140 -16.36 5.17 3.01
N PHE A 141 -15.90 4.64 1.88
CA PHE A 141 -14.60 4.98 1.30
C PHE A 141 -14.44 6.47 1.02
N ARG A 142 -15.46 7.11 0.44
CA ARG A 142 -15.42 8.55 0.12
C ARG A 142 -15.48 9.42 1.37
N SER A 143 -16.15 8.97 2.42
CA SER A 143 -16.20 9.68 3.70
C SER A 143 -14.92 9.51 4.51
N ALA A 144 -14.43 8.28 4.64
CA ALA A 144 -13.27 7.94 5.48
C ALA A 144 -11.93 8.39 4.88
N THR A 145 -11.87 8.68 3.57
CA THR A 145 -10.62 9.03 2.86
C THR A 145 -10.72 10.35 2.09
N PRO A 146 -9.59 10.98 1.73
CA PRO A 146 -9.58 12.19 0.89
C PRO A 146 -9.67 11.90 -0.63
N GLU A 147 -10.29 10.79 -1.05
CA GLU A 147 -10.31 10.40 -2.48
C GLU A 147 -10.98 11.44 -3.39
N LEU A 148 -12.10 12.02 -2.94
CA LEU A 148 -12.85 12.99 -3.72
C LEU A 148 -12.05 14.28 -3.92
N GLU A 149 -11.42 14.77 -2.85
CA GLU A 149 -10.60 15.97 -2.87
C GLU A 149 -9.34 15.76 -3.72
N TYR A 150 -8.70 14.59 -3.62
CA TYR A 150 -7.57 14.24 -4.50
C TYR A 150 -7.94 14.32 -5.99
N GLY A 151 -9.15 13.91 -6.37
CA GLY A 151 -9.62 13.97 -7.75
C GLY A 151 -9.98 15.38 -8.24
N ARG A 152 -10.26 16.32 -7.33
CA ARG A 152 -10.62 17.71 -7.63
C ARG A 152 -9.42 18.66 -7.59
N MET A 153 -8.41 18.33 -6.78
CA MET A 153 -7.22 19.15 -6.58
C MET A 153 -6.15 18.86 -7.63
N ASN A 154 -5.34 19.87 -7.95
CA ASN A 154 -4.26 19.80 -8.94
C ASN A 154 -3.00 19.04 -8.42
N ILE A 155 -3.20 17.85 -7.85
CA ILE A 155 -2.14 17.00 -7.28
C ILE A 155 -1.77 15.86 -8.24
N GLY A 156 -2.77 15.29 -8.92
CA GLY A 156 -2.58 14.20 -9.89
C GLY A 156 -2.56 14.72 -11.33
N SER A 157 -1.61 14.25 -12.15
CA SER A 157 -1.55 14.59 -13.58
C SER A 157 -2.61 13.90 -14.45
N ARG A 158 -3.41 13.02 -13.85
CA ARG A 158 -4.34 12.13 -14.56
C ARG A 158 -5.69 12.06 -13.85
N PRO A 159 -6.81 11.92 -14.59
CA PRO A 159 -8.12 11.69 -13.98
C PRO A 159 -8.10 10.47 -13.05
N SER A 160 -8.75 10.60 -11.89
CA SER A 160 -8.79 9.55 -10.86
C SER A 160 -9.61 8.33 -11.29
N LYS A 161 -10.65 8.53 -12.09
CA LYS A 161 -11.53 7.49 -12.61
C LYS A 161 -11.50 7.37 -14.12
N ARG A 162 -11.84 6.19 -14.63
CA ARG A 162 -12.10 5.94 -16.07
C ARG A 162 -13.52 6.37 -16.48
N LYS A 163 -14.49 6.22 -15.58
CA LYS A 163 -15.89 6.64 -15.74
C LYS A 163 -16.36 7.36 -14.47
N PRO A 164 -16.91 8.58 -14.53
CA PRO A 164 -17.24 9.37 -13.33
C PRO A 164 -18.25 8.71 -12.38
N SER A 165 -19.26 8.02 -12.93
CA SER A 165 -20.36 7.39 -12.19
C SER A 165 -20.07 5.97 -11.69
N GLY A 166 -18.90 5.40 -11.97
CA GLY A 166 -18.60 4.01 -11.59
C GLY A 166 -18.19 3.82 -10.13
N GLY A 167 -18.31 2.57 -9.68
CA GLY A 167 -17.78 2.08 -8.39
C GLY A 167 -16.25 1.96 -8.39
N ILE A 168 -15.72 1.09 -7.51
CA ILE A 168 -14.28 0.86 -7.35
C ILE A 168 -13.64 0.29 -8.63
N GLU A 169 -14.40 -0.37 -9.50
CA GLU A 169 -13.95 -0.86 -10.81
C GLU A 169 -13.45 0.26 -11.70
N SER A 170 -14.12 1.43 -11.64
CA SER A 170 -13.80 2.60 -12.43
C SER A 170 -12.61 3.40 -11.89
N LEU A 171 -12.29 3.22 -10.60
CA LEU A 171 -11.21 3.92 -9.91
C LEU A 171 -9.84 3.33 -10.32
N ARG A 172 -8.89 4.21 -10.63
CA ARG A 172 -7.53 3.79 -10.98
C ARG A 172 -6.75 3.35 -9.74
N ALA A 173 -5.75 2.49 -9.94
CA ALA A 173 -4.94 1.95 -8.85
C ALA A 173 -4.09 3.00 -8.11
N ILE A 174 -3.79 4.16 -8.70
CA ILE A 174 -3.07 5.25 -8.00
C ILE A 174 -3.98 5.87 -6.92
N PRO A 175 -5.14 6.48 -7.26
CA PRO A 175 -6.09 7.01 -6.27
C PRO A 175 -6.48 5.99 -5.20
N TRP A 176 -6.69 4.73 -5.59
CA TRP A 176 -7.06 3.67 -4.66
C TRP A 176 -6.04 3.47 -3.53
N ILE A 177 -4.76 3.27 -3.88
CA ILE A 177 -3.71 3.10 -2.88
C ILE A 177 -3.43 4.41 -2.15
N PHE A 178 -3.47 5.54 -2.84
CA PHE A 178 -3.16 6.84 -2.29
C PHE A 178 -4.15 7.23 -1.18
N ALA A 179 -5.45 7.14 -1.44
CA ALA A 179 -6.50 7.54 -0.49
C ALA A 179 -6.40 6.77 0.85
N TRP A 180 -6.20 5.45 0.80
CA TRP A 180 -6.03 4.63 2.00
C TRP A 180 -4.66 4.78 2.67
N THR A 181 -3.65 5.25 1.94
CA THR A 181 -2.33 5.56 2.51
C THR A 181 -2.39 6.85 3.31
N GLN A 182 -3.10 7.85 2.81
CA GLN A 182 -3.31 9.13 3.49
C GLN A 182 -3.91 8.93 4.89
N THR A 183 -4.86 8.00 5.05
CA THR A 183 -5.55 7.75 6.34
C THR A 183 -4.83 6.77 7.25
N ARG A 184 -3.63 6.31 6.88
CA ARG A 184 -2.83 5.34 7.64
C ARG A 184 -3.52 3.99 7.84
N PHE A 185 -4.52 3.68 7.02
CA PHE A 185 -5.27 2.44 7.15
C PHE A 185 -4.79 1.35 6.19
N HIS A 186 -4.31 1.74 5.00
CA HIS A 186 -3.69 0.85 4.01
C HIS A 186 -4.54 -0.39 3.63
N LEU A 187 -5.87 -0.30 3.73
CA LEU A 187 -6.84 -1.37 3.44
C LEU A 187 -6.50 -2.20 2.18
N PRO A 188 -6.13 -1.60 1.02
CA PRO A 188 -5.87 -2.35 -0.21
C PRO A 188 -4.72 -3.34 -0.15
N VAL A 189 -3.84 -3.20 0.83
CA VAL A 189 -2.61 -3.98 0.90
C VAL A 189 -2.80 -5.26 1.68
N TRP A 190 -3.53 -5.21 2.79
CA TRP A 190 -3.65 -6.32 3.74
C TRP A 190 -5.02 -7.03 3.72
N LEU A 191 -6.07 -6.42 3.15
CA LEU A 191 -7.39 -7.03 3.15
C LEU A 191 -7.39 -8.38 2.41
N GLY A 192 -7.97 -9.40 3.05
CA GLY A 192 -7.98 -10.80 2.59
C GLY A 192 -6.91 -11.69 3.24
N PHE A 193 -5.78 -11.15 3.73
CA PHE A 193 -4.75 -11.95 4.40
C PHE A 193 -5.26 -12.55 5.71
N GLY A 194 -6.02 -11.77 6.49
CA GLY A 194 -6.59 -12.21 7.76
C GLY A 194 -7.46 -13.47 7.61
N ALA A 195 -8.47 -13.44 6.72
CA ALA A 195 -9.30 -14.62 6.49
C ALA A 195 -8.51 -15.80 5.91
N ALA A 196 -7.59 -15.55 4.97
CA ALA A 196 -6.81 -16.64 4.37
C ALA A 196 -5.94 -17.37 5.41
N PHE A 197 -5.20 -16.66 6.25
CA PHE A 197 -4.42 -17.27 7.33
C PHE A 197 -5.31 -17.99 8.33
N LYS A 198 -6.39 -17.34 8.76
CA LYS A 198 -7.33 -17.91 9.73
C LYS A 198 -7.91 -19.22 9.22
N HIS A 199 -8.36 -19.24 7.97
CA HIS A 199 -8.97 -20.40 7.33
C HIS A 199 -8.04 -21.61 7.34
N VAL A 200 -6.81 -21.45 6.81
CA VAL A 200 -5.90 -22.60 6.71
C VAL A 200 -5.38 -23.07 8.06
N ILE A 201 -5.17 -22.16 9.03
CA ILE A 201 -4.75 -22.53 10.39
C ILE A 201 -5.87 -23.27 11.13
N GLN A 202 -7.13 -22.88 10.93
CA GLN A 202 -8.28 -23.56 11.55
C GLN A 202 -8.57 -24.92 10.92
N LYS A 203 -8.28 -25.09 9.63
CA LYS A 203 -8.45 -26.35 8.92
C LYS A 203 -7.48 -27.44 9.40
N ASP A 204 -6.21 -27.08 9.61
CA ASP A 204 -5.20 -27.95 10.22
C ASP A 204 -4.16 -27.09 10.94
N LEU A 205 -3.95 -27.36 12.24
CA LEU A 205 -2.95 -26.66 13.05
C LEU A 205 -1.52 -26.83 12.50
N LYS A 206 -1.23 -27.91 11.76
CA LYS A 206 0.05 -28.12 11.08
C LYS A 206 0.32 -27.06 10.00
N ASN A 207 -0.72 -26.45 9.43
CA ASN A 207 -0.57 -25.40 8.43
C ASN A 207 0.13 -24.15 8.99
N LEU A 208 0.05 -23.89 10.30
CA LEU A 208 0.82 -22.81 10.91
C LEU A 208 2.34 -23.08 10.81
N ASN A 209 2.76 -24.31 11.02
CA ASN A 209 4.17 -24.69 10.88
C ASN A 209 4.59 -24.62 9.40
N MET A 210 3.74 -25.09 8.49
CA MET A 210 3.99 -24.98 7.05
C MET A 210 4.14 -23.52 6.60
N LEU A 211 3.29 -22.60 7.08
CA LEU A 211 3.40 -21.17 6.77
C LEU A 211 4.71 -20.55 7.30
N ARG A 212 5.18 -20.99 8.47
CA ARG A 212 6.47 -20.58 9.03
C ARG A 212 7.64 -21.10 8.21
N GLU A 213 7.58 -22.37 7.80
CA GLU A 213 8.56 -22.97 6.90
C GLU A 213 8.60 -22.21 5.57
N MET A 214 7.44 -21.93 4.96
CA MET A 214 7.34 -21.11 3.75
C MET A 214 7.97 -19.73 3.94
N TYR A 215 7.76 -19.07 5.08
CA TYR A 215 8.37 -17.76 5.37
C TYR A 215 9.90 -17.83 5.47
N ASN A 216 10.43 -18.89 6.06
CA ASN A 216 11.87 -19.05 6.25
C ASN A 216 12.60 -19.57 4.99
N GLU A 217 11.96 -20.45 4.23
CA GLU A 217 12.58 -21.21 3.14
C GLU A 217 12.17 -20.76 1.74
N TRP A 218 11.02 -20.09 1.58
CA TRP A 218 10.52 -19.67 0.27
C TRP A 218 10.65 -18.16 0.07
N PRO A 219 11.63 -17.69 -0.75
CA PRO A 219 11.87 -16.26 -0.94
C PRO A 219 10.63 -15.48 -1.40
N PHE A 220 9.79 -16.06 -2.28
CA PHE A 220 8.57 -15.41 -2.76
C PHE A 220 7.59 -15.13 -1.62
N PHE A 221 7.36 -16.11 -0.75
CA PHE A 221 6.46 -15.96 0.38
C PHE A 221 7.04 -14.96 1.38
N ARG A 222 8.33 -15.08 1.70
CA ARG A 222 9.04 -14.15 2.58
C ARG A 222 8.87 -12.69 2.17
N VAL A 223 9.26 -12.33 0.93
CA VAL A 223 9.16 -10.93 0.48
C VAL A 223 7.71 -10.43 0.38
N THR A 224 6.76 -11.35 0.19
CA THR A 224 5.34 -11.02 0.21
C THR A 224 4.90 -10.65 1.63
N ILE A 225 5.30 -11.43 2.65
CA ILE A 225 4.99 -11.13 4.06
C ILE A 225 5.72 -9.87 4.54
N ASP A 226 7.01 -9.72 4.25
CA ASP A 226 7.82 -8.54 4.62
C ASP A 226 7.19 -7.25 4.09
N LEU A 227 6.62 -7.29 2.88
CA LEU A 227 5.92 -6.16 2.29
C LEU A 227 4.70 -5.74 3.10
N ILE A 228 3.92 -6.71 3.58
CA ILE A 228 2.72 -6.47 4.38
C ILE A 228 3.10 -6.02 5.79
N GLU A 229 4.12 -6.64 6.39
CA GLU A 229 4.63 -6.26 7.71
C GLU A 229 5.08 -4.80 7.74
N MET A 230 5.87 -4.37 6.75
CA MET A 230 6.29 -2.97 6.61
C MET A 230 5.10 -2.01 6.50
N VAL A 231 4.05 -2.42 5.78
CA VAL A 231 2.84 -1.60 5.64
C VAL A 231 2.04 -1.53 6.92
N PHE A 232 2.00 -2.60 7.72
CA PHE A 232 1.44 -2.53 9.07
C PHE A 232 2.24 -1.57 9.96
N THR A 233 3.57 -1.53 9.88
CA THR A 233 4.38 -0.55 10.62
C THR A 233 4.08 0.90 10.23
N LYS A 234 3.70 1.14 8.97
CA LYS A 234 3.29 2.47 8.50
C LYS A 234 1.85 2.82 8.88
N GLY A 235 1.03 1.84 9.25
CA GLY A 235 -0.37 2.02 9.58
C GLY A 235 -0.62 2.50 11.01
N SER A 236 -1.81 3.06 11.24
CA SER A 236 -2.27 3.48 12.55
C SER A 236 -3.81 3.42 12.63
N PRO A 237 -4.39 2.35 13.22
CA PRO A 237 -5.84 2.25 13.42
C PRO A 237 -6.41 3.37 14.28
N GLY A 238 -5.61 3.96 15.18
CA GLY A 238 -6.01 5.13 15.97
C GLY A 238 -6.23 6.36 15.10
N ILE A 239 -5.32 6.64 14.15
CA ILE A 239 -5.51 7.71 13.17
C ILE A 239 -6.71 7.41 12.27
N ALA A 240 -6.85 6.19 11.76
CA ALA A 240 -8.02 5.82 10.94
C ALA A 240 -9.34 6.02 11.71
N THR A 241 -9.38 5.72 13.01
CA THR A 241 -10.55 5.99 13.88
C THR A 241 -10.86 7.48 13.99
N LEU A 242 -9.84 8.35 14.02
CA LEU A 242 -10.04 9.80 14.04
C LEU A 242 -10.74 10.28 12.75
N TYR A 243 -10.31 9.79 11.58
CA TYR A 243 -10.97 10.13 10.31
C TYR A 243 -12.43 9.68 10.32
N ASP A 244 -12.71 8.45 10.77
CA ASP A 244 -14.09 7.95 10.90
C ASP A 244 -14.95 8.85 11.80
N LYS A 245 -14.47 9.14 13.02
CA LYS A 245 -15.21 9.97 13.98
C LYS A 245 -15.52 11.38 13.47
N LEU A 246 -14.66 11.95 12.64
CA LEU A 246 -14.81 13.32 12.15
C LEU A 246 -15.62 13.42 10.85
N LEU A 247 -15.52 12.41 9.97
CA LEU A 247 -15.93 12.50 8.57
C LEU A 247 -16.99 11.47 8.15
N VAL A 248 -17.14 10.37 8.88
CA VAL A 248 -18.06 9.28 8.53
C VAL A 248 -19.39 9.45 9.26
N SER A 249 -20.49 9.14 8.57
CA SER A 249 -21.83 9.20 9.15
C SER A 249 -21.98 8.19 10.30
N PRO A 250 -22.79 8.49 11.34
CA PRO A 250 -22.95 7.60 12.50
C PRO A 250 -23.35 6.16 12.14
N GLU A 251 -24.17 6.00 11.10
CA GLU A 251 -24.63 4.69 10.61
C GLU A 251 -23.50 3.80 10.05
N LEU A 252 -22.40 4.39 9.58
CA LEU A 252 -21.28 3.68 8.98
C LEU A 252 -20.11 3.44 9.94
N LEU A 253 -20.15 4.01 11.15
CA LEU A 253 -19.12 3.81 12.16
C LEU A 253 -18.93 2.33 12.53
N PRO A 254 -20.00 1.51 12.71
CA PRO A 254 -19.84 0.08 13.00
C PRO A 254 -19.10 -0.67 11.88
N PHE A 255 -19.31 -0.28 10.61
CA PHE A 255 -18.61 -0.87 9.48
C PHE A 255 -17.10 -0.56 9.53
N GLY A 256 -16.73 0.69 9.83
CA GLY A 256 -15.33 1.07 10.05
C GLY A 256 -14.67 0.32 11.21
N GLU A 257 -15.41 0.09 12.30
CA GLU A 257 -14.95 -0.73 13.43
C GLU A 257 -14.67 -2.18 13.03
N GLN A 258 -15.55 -2.79 12.21
CA GLN A 258 -15.33 -4.13 11.68
C GLN A 258 -14.06 -4.21 10.83
N LEU A 259 -13.81 -3.21 9.97
CA LEU A 259 -12.58 -3.17 9.17
C LEU A 259 -11.33 -3.05 10.06
N ARG A 260 -11.37 -2.25 11.14
CA ARG A 260 -10.26 -2.14 12.08
C ARG A 260 -10.04 -3.43 12.88
N ALA A 261 -11.10 -4.16 13.23
CA ALA A 261 -10.97 -5.48 13.85
C ALA A 261 -10.26 -6.46 12.90
N LYS A 262 -10.60 -6.44 11.60
CA LYS A 262 -9.91 -7.24 10.57
C LYS A 262 -8.44 -6.84 10.42
N TYR A 263 -8.12 -5.55 10.50
CA TYR A 263 -6.73 -5.06 10.49
C TYR A 263 -5.91 -5.70 11.62
N GLU A 264 -6.42 -5.65 12.86
CA GLU A 264 -5.70 -6.20 14.03
C GLU A 264 -5.60 -7.73 13.98
N GLU A 265 -6.65 -8.41 13.51
CA GLU A 265 -6.60 -9.86 13.31
C GLU A 265 -5.55 -10.26 12.26
N ALA A 266 -5.52 -9.58 11.11
CA ALA A 266 -4.55 -9.82 10.05
C ALA A 266 -3.11 -9.55 10.52
N LYS A 267 -2.88 -8.45 11.23
CA LYS A 267 -1.58 -8.09 11.81
C LYS A 267 -1.08 -9.16 12.79
N ARG A 268 -1.95 -9.61 13.70
CA ARG A 268 -1.60 -10.66 14.68
C ARG A 268 -1.29 -12.00 14.01
N LEU A 269 -2.08 -12.40 13.02
CA LEU A 269 -1.84 -13.65 12.28
C LEU A 269 -0.54 -13.58 11.46
N LEU A 270 -0.27 -12.44 10.83
CA LEU A 270 0.97 -12.22 10.10
C LEU A 270 2.19 -12.37 11.01
N LEU A 271 2.19 -11.75 12.20
CA LEU A 271 3.29 -11.89 13.16
C LEU A 271 3.50 -13.35 13.60
N LYS A 272 2.42 -14.11 13.79
CA LYS A 272 2.50 -15.55 14.10
C LYS A 272 3.14 -16.37 12.97
N VAL A 273 2.84 -16.02 11.71
CA VAL A 273 3.40 -16.65 10.51
C VAL A 273 4.88 -16.29 10.34
N ALA A 274 5.24 -15.02 10.52
CA ALA A 274 6.63 -14.56 10.47
C ALA A 274 7.48 -15.04 11.66
N GLY A 275 6.83 -15.42 12.78
CA GLY A 275 7.52 -15.79 14.01
C GLY A 275 8.03 -14.60 14.82
N HIS A 276 7.60 -13.39 14.49
CA HIS A 276 8.00 -12.16 15.17
C HIS A 276 7.07 -11.85 16.36
N LYS A 277 7.60 -11.24 17.43
CA LYS A 277 6.84 -10.72 18.57
C LYS A 277 6.29 -9.33 18.28
N GLU A 278 7.01 -8.55 17.49
CA GLU A 278 6.64 -7.19 17.10
C GLU A 278 6.95 -6.91 15.62
N LEU A 279 6.29 -5.90 15.05
CA LEU A 279 6.49 -5.53 13.65
C LEU A 279 7.94 -5.08 13.40
N LEU A 280 8.49 -5.58 12.29
CA LEU A 280 9.87 -5.37 11.84
C LEU A 280 10.92 -5.80 12.86
N GLU A 281 10.66 -6.87 13.61
CA GLU A 281 11.65 -7.48 14.51
C GLU A 281 12.94 -7.86 13.75
N GLY A 282 12.80 -8.38 12.52
CA GLY A 282 13.92 -8.72 11.64
C GLY A 282 14.59 -7.54 10.91
N ASP A 283 14.09 -6.30 11.04
CA ASP A 283 14.67 -5.12 10.38
C ASP A 283 14.64 -3.87 11.30
N PRO A 284 15.50 -3.81 12.32
CA PRO A 284 15.54 -2.71 13.27
C PRO A 284 15.91 -1.37 12.62
N TYR A 285 16.68 -1.38 11.54
CA TYR A 285 17.08 -0.17 10.81
C TYR A 285 15.89 0.47 10.11
N LEU A 286 15.07 -0.31 9.41
CA LEU A 286 13.85 0.19 8.80
C LEU A 286 12.85 0.65 9.87
N LYS A 287 12.72 -0.11 10.95
CA LYS A 287 11.86 0.26 12.10
C LYS A 287 12.22 1.62 12.68
N GLN A 288 13.51 1.88 12.93
CA GLN A 288 13.98 3.17 13.43
C GLN A 288 13.63 4.31 12.46
N ARG A 289 13.92 4.14 11.16
CA ARG A 289 13.66 5.16 10.14
C ARG A 289 12.18 5.52 10.03
N LEU A 290 11.29 4.54 10.10
CA LEU A 290 9.84 4.77 10.08
C LEU A 290 9.36 5.47 11.36
N ARG A 291 9.90 5.08 12.52
CA ARG A 291 9.56 5.70 13.81
C ARG A 291 9.90 7.20 13.84
N LEU A 292 11.03 7.61 13.27
CA LEU A 292 11.45 9.01 13.22
C LEU A 292 10.54 9.90 12.37
N ARG A 293 9.85 9.34 11.38
CA ARG A 293 8.88 10.08 10.55
C ARG A 293 7.52 10.23 11.21
N TYR A 294 7.19 9.34 12.14
CA TYR A 294 5.85 9.20 12.71
C TYR A 294 5.28 10.50 13.32
N PRO A 295 6.03 11.32 14.08
CA PRO A 295 5.52 12.56 14.65
C PRO A 295 5.02 13.56 13.60
N TYR A 296 5.82 13.80 12.55
CA TYR A 296 5.48 14.74 11.49
C TYR A 296 4.24 14.29 10.70
N ILE A 297 4.21 13.01 10.30
CA ILE A 297 3.09 12.47 9.52
C ILE A 297 1.82 12.48 10.35
N THR A 298 1.89 12.15 11.65
CA THR A 298 0.73 12.17 12.55
C THR A 298 0.15 13.57 12.70
N THR A 299 0.99 14.60 12.84
CA THR A 299 0.54 16.00 12.86
C THR A 299 -0.20 16.36 11.58
N LEU A 300 0.34 15.99 10.43
CA LEU A 300 -0.30 16.23 9.13
C LEU A 300 -1.61 15.45 8.99
N ASN A 301 -1.70 14.23 9.52
CA ASN A 301 -2.93 13.44 9.50
C ASN A 301 -4.07 14.09 10.29
N VAL A 302 -3.78 14.57 11.49
CA VAL A 302 -4.78 15.28 12.30
C VAL A 302 -5.21 16.57 11.60
N CYS A 303 -4.23 17.36 11.11
CA CYS A 303 -4.51 18.57 10.34
C CYS A 303 -5.40 18.27 9.12
N GLN A 304 -5.09 17.22 8.37
CA GLN A 304 -5.86 16.79 7.21
C GLN A 304 -7.30 16.42 7.58
N ALA A 305 -7.52 15.60 8.61
CA ALA A 305 -8.85 15.17 9.01
C ALA A 305 -9.75 16.35 9.43
N TYR A 306 -9.23 17.28 10.22
CA TYR A 306 -9.97 18.49 10.59
C TYR A 306 -10.17 19.45 9.43
N THR A 307 -9.21 19.56 8.51
CA THR A 307 -9.35 20.37 7.30
C THR A 307 -10.46 19.81 6.39
N LEU A 308 -10.50 18.50 6.21
CA LEU A 308 -11.58 17.82 5.48
C LEU A 308 -12.95 18.06 6.14
N LYS A 309 -13.03 18.01 7.48
CA LYS A 309 -14.28 18.30 8.20
C LYS A 309 -14.77 19.72 7.91
N ARG A 310 -13.88 20.71 7.98
CA ARG A 310 -14.19 22.13 7.65
C ARG A 310 -14.61 22.32 6.20
N ILE A 311 -14.01 21.57 5.26
CA ILE A 311 -14.35 21.63 3.84
C ILE A 311 -15.73 21.02 3.57
N ARG A 312 -16.05 19.89 4.21
CA ARG A 312 -17.26 19.10 3.91
C ARG A 312 -18.49 19.54 4.69
N ASP A 313 -18.32 20.16 5.85
CA ASP A 313 -19.40 20.59 6.74
C ASP A 313 -19.28 22.09 7.05
N PRO A 314 -20.01 22.96 6.32
CA PRO A 314 -19.99 24.40 6.53
C PRO A 314 -20.51 24.84 7.91
N SER A 315 -21.27 23.99 8.61
CA SER A 315 -21.77 24.28 9.95
C SER A 315 -20.71 24.08 11.05
N TYR A 316 -19.60 23.42 10.71
CA TYR A 316 -18.48 23.24 11.62
C TYR A 316 -17.63 24.52 11.70
N HIS A 317 -17.94 25.36 12.69
CA HIS A 317 -17.19 26.57 12.98
C HIS A 317 -16.17 26.32 14.11
N PRO A 318 -14.87 26.16 13.81
CA PRO A 318 -13.85 26.12 14.85
C PRO A 318 -13.84 27.45 15.60
N THR A 319 -13.70 27.41 16.93
CA THR A 319 -13.54 28.61 17.75
C THR A 319 -12.33 29.40 17.24
N ALA A 320 -12.56 30.65 16.83
CA ALA A 320 -11.50 31.53 16.38
C ALA A 320 -10.53 31.75 17.55
N LYS A 321 -9.31 31.22 17.41
CA LYS A 321 -8.22 31.57 18.33
C LYS A 321 -7.67 32.93 17.92
N PRO A 322 -7.28 33.79 18.88
CA PRO A 322 -6.53 34.99 18.54
C PRO A 322 -5.32 34.58 17.70
N HIS A 323 -5.04 35.33 16.63
CA HIS A 323 -3.83 35.13 15.84
C HIS A 323 -2.64 35.09 16.81
N LEU A 324 -1.84 34.02 16.71
CA LEU A 324 -0.57 33.96 17.44
C LEU A 324 0.23 35.21 17.06
N PRO A 325 0.88 35.90 18.01
CA PRO A 325 1.68 37.08 17.70
C PRO A 325 2.80 36.67 16.73
N THR A 326 2.63 36.97 15.45
CA THR A 326 3.70 36.89 14.47
C THR A 326 4.41 38.23 14.49
N GLU A 327 5.55 38.29 15.18
CA GLU A 327 6.61 39.19 14.74
C GLU A 327 6.95 38.77 13.31
N ILE A 328 6.62 39.63 12.34
CA ILE A 328 6.90 39.50 10.90
C ILE A 328 6.04 38.42 10.21
N MET A 329 4.91 38.82 9.61
CA MET A 329 4.37 38.25 8.36
C MET A 329 3.07 38.97 7.94
N ASN A 330 3.22 40.08 7.22
CA ASN A 330 2.13 40.68 6.44
C ASN A 330 1.89 39.84 5.19
N TYR A 331 1.13 38.75 5.32
CA TYR A 331 0.69 37.99 4.15
C TYR A 331 -0.64 38.53 3.63
N GLU A 332 -0.66 38.97 2.36
CA GLU A 332 -1.90 39.28 1.66
C GLU A 332 -2.73 37.99 1.47
N ALA A 333 -4.07 38.09 1.45
CA ALA A 333 -4.96 36.94 1.25
C ALA A 333 -4.65 36.14 -0.04
N ALA A 334 -4.08 36.80 -1.06
CA ALA A 334 -3.61 36.19 -2.29
C ALA A 334 -2.47 35.16 -2.06
N GLU A 335 -1.69 35.30 -0.98
CA GLU A 335 -0.62 34.36 -0.64
C GLU A 335 -1.12 33.04 -0.05
N LEU A 336 -2.40 32.98 0.38
CA LEU A 336 -3.03 31.79 0.94
C LEU A 336 -3.61 30.85 -0.14
N VAL A 337 -3.57 31.24 -1.41
CA VAL A 337 -4.10 30.49 -2.58
C VAL A 337 -3.05 30.30 -3.68
N LYS A 338 -1.77 30.15 -3.29
CA LYS A 338 -0.66 30.01 -4.25
C LYS A 338 -0.71 28.72 -5.05
N LEU A 339 -1.29 27.65 -4.51
CA LEU A 339 -1.32 26.35 -5.18
C LEU A 339 -2.49 26.20 -6.16
N ASN A 340 -3.62 26.86 -5.91
CA ASN A 340 -4.77 26.93 -6.82
C ASN A 340 -5.49 28.29 -6.72
N PRO A 341 -5.15 29.27 -7.59
CA PRO A 341 -5.74 30.61 -7.57
C PRO A 341 -7.25 30.64 -7.88
N THR A 342 -7.79 29.56 -8.46
CA THR A 342 -9.20 29.43 -8.83
C THR A 342 -9.97 28.52 -7.88
N SER A 343 -9.52 28.39 -6.62
CA SER A 343 -10.17 27.54 -5.63
C SER A 343 -11.62 27.99 -5.36
N GLU A 344 -12.54 27.03 -5.30
CA GLU A 344 -13.93 27.25 -4.88
C GLU A 344 -14.11 27.14 -3.36
N TYR A 345 -13.07 26.75 -2.62
CA TYR A 345 -13.09 26.63 -1.16
C TYR A 345 -12.67 27.93 -0.49
N ALA A 346 -12.99 28.08 0.80
CA ALA A 346 -12.52 29.23 1.58
C ALA A 346 -10.98 29.34 1.52
N PRO A 347 -10.41 30.56 1.38
CA PRO A 347 -8.98 30.76 1.18
C PRO A 347 -8.11 30.00 2.19
N GLY A 348 -7.06 29.34 1.69
CA GLY A 348 -6.11 28.55 2.49
C GLY A 348 -6.53 27.11 2.81
N LEU A 349 -7.80 26.72 2.68
CA LEU A 349 -8.24 25.35 2.97
C LEU A 349 -7.70 24.34 1.95
N GLU A 350 -7.83 24.66 0.65
CA GLU A 350 -7.32 23.79 -0.42
C GLU A 350 -5.80 23.64 -0.33
N ASP A 351 -5.07 24.75 -0.21
CA ASP A 351 -3.62 24.76 -0.10
C ASP A 351 -3.13 23.96 1.12
N THR A 352 -3.78 24.13 2.28
CA THR A 352 -3.50 23.34 3.49
C THR A 352 -3.72 21.86 3.25
N LEU A 353 -4.83 21.49 2.61
CA LEU A 353 -5.13 20.09 2.31
C LEU A 353 -4.10 19.51 1.33
N ILE A 354 -3.71 20.24 0.27
CA ILE A 354 -2.66 19.83 -0.68
C ILE A 354 -1.33 19.61 0.06
N LEU A 355 -0.94 20.54 0.95
CA LEU A 355 0.28 20.42 1.74
C LEU A 355 0.27 19.18 2.63
N THR A 356 -0.84 18.89 3.30
CA THR A 356 -0.96 17.67 4.10
C THR A 356 -0.85 16.42 3.22
N MET A 357 -1.51 16.39 2.05
CA MET A 357 -1.46 15.26 1.13
C MET A 357 -0.04 14.99 0.62
N LYS A 358 0.69 16.04 0.24
CA LYS A 358 2.09 15.95 -0.19
C LYS A 358 3.00 15.49 0.95
N GLY A 359 2.86 16.08 2.13
CA GLY A 359 3.70 15.76 3.27
C GLY A 359 3.48 14.36 3.86
N ILE A 360 2.25 13.82 3.80
CA ILE A 360 1.97 12.44 4.20
C ILE A 360 2.48 11.43 3.15
N ALA A 361 2.51 11.82 1.88
CA ALA A 361 2.98 10.97 0.79
C ALA A 361 4.52 10.84 0.74
N ALA A 362 5.25 11.86 1.22
CA ALA A 362 6.71 11.85 1.39
C ALA A 362 7.14 10.96 2.59
#